data_AF-A0A2E7AVN9-F1
#
_entry.id   AF-A0A2E7AVN9-F1
#
_cell.length_a   1.000
_cell.length_b   1.000
_cell.length_c   1.000
_cell.angle_alpha   90.00
_cell.angle_beta   90.00
_cell.angle_gamma   90.00
#
_symmetry.space_group_name_H-M   'P 1'
#
loop_
_entity.id
_entity.type
_entity.pdbx_description
1 polymer ?
#
loop_
_entity_poly.entity_id
_entity_poly.type
_entity_poly.pdbx_seq_one_letter_code
_entity_poly.pdbx_strand_id
1 'polypeptide(L)'
;MLQALIGPVTGLLDKFIPDADEKAKLAHEIATMSERHAQELAKGQIEINKAEAAHKSMFVAGWRPFVGWTCGVALAWHFVGQPIAVFVITFAGVDAPPLPVFEMESLLTVLLGMLGLGGLRTFEKTKQVAREK
;
A
#
# COMPACT_ATOMS: atom_id res chain seq x y z
N MET A 1 -5.76 15.65 -1.45
CA MET A 1 -6.82 16.67 -1.65
C MET A 1 -6.97 17.61 -0.44
N LEU A 2 -6.91 17.12 0.81
CA LEU A 2 -6.95 17.98 2.00
C LEU A 2 -5.80 19.01 2.07
N GLN A 3 -4.56 18.64 1.73
CA GLN A 3 -3.43 19.58 1.67
C GLN A 3 -3.63 20.76 0.70
N ALA A 4 -4.38 20.57 -0.39
CA ALA A 4 -4.68 21.64 -1.35
C ALA A 4 -5.75 22.62 -0.83
N LEU A 5 -6.52 22.21 0.17
CA LEU A 5 -7.53 23.03 0.84
C LEU A 5 -6.94 23.84 2.00
N ILE A 6 -5.73 23.51 2.48
CA ILE A 6 -5.08 24.22 3.60
C ILE A 6 -4.80 25.69 3.23
N GLY A 7 -4.24 25.96 2.06
CA GLY A 7 -3.90 27.32 1.61
C GLY A 7 -5.11 28.28 1.52
N PRO A 8 -6.20 27.91 0.83
CA PRO A 8 -7.41 28.72 0.77
C PRO A 8 -8.07 28.94 2.14
N VAL A 9 -8.05 27.93 3.02
CA VAL A 9 -8.63 28.03 4.38
C VAL A 9 -7.79 28.94 5.27
N THR A 10 -6.46 28.91 5.16
CA THR A 10 -5.59 29.87 5.86
C THR A 10 -5.84 31.31 5.40
N GLY A 11 -6.07 31.55 4.11
CA GLY A 11 -6.42 32.89 3.60
C GLY A 11 -7.81 33.39 4.05
N LEU A 12 -8.74 32.47 4.36
CA LEU A 12 -10.03 32.81 4.96
C LEU A 12 -9.93 33.13 6.46
N LEU A 13 -9.05 32.41 7.19
CA LEU A 13 -8.77 32.69 8.60
C LEU A 13 -8.21 34.10 8.79
N ASP A 14 -7.35 34.57 7.89
CA ASP A 14 -6.80 35.94 7.87
C ASP A 14 -7.86 37.05 7.84
N LYS A 15 -9.04 36.77 7.29
CA LYS A 15 -10.09 37.77 7.06
C LYS A 15 -11.14 37.81 8.18
N PHE A 16 -11.25 36.74 8.97
CA PHE A 16 -12.33 36.57 9.95
C PHE A 16 -11.87 36.40 11.40
N ILE A 17 -10.56 36.18 11.65
CA ILE A 17 -10.01 36.04 13.02
C ILE A 17 -9.00 37.17 13.28
N PRO A 18 -9.31 38.13 14.16
CA PRO A 18 -8.41 39.23 14.51
C PRO A 18 -7.27 38.84 15.47
N ASP A 19 -7.44 37.75 16.24
CA ASP A 19 -6.49 37.30 17.25
C ASP A 19 -5.38 36.43 16.64
N ALA A 20 -4.12 36.87 16.82
CA ALA A 20 -2.96 36.23 16.21
C ALA A 20 -2.62 34.86 16.83
N ASP A 21 -2.92 34.66 18.12
CA ASP A 21 -2.62 33.41 18.84
C ASP A 21 -3.66 32.33 18.49
N GLU A 22 -4.94 32.72 18.38
CA GLU A 22 -6.01 31.81 17.95
C GLU A 22 -5.82 31.38 16.48
N LYS A 23 -5.40 32.31 15.62
CA LYS A 23 -5.03 32.03 14.23
C LYS A 23 -3.85 31.06 14.12
N ALA A 24 -2.79 31.26 14.90
CA ALA A 24 -1.62 30.37 14.88
C ALA A 24 -1.97 28.95 15.34
N LYS A 25 -2.84 28.82 16.35
CA LYS A 25 -3.37 27.52 16.78
C LYS A 25 -4.19 26.84 15.68
N LEU A 26 -5.14 27.54 15.07
CA LEU A 26 -5.98 26.96 14.01
C LEU A 26 -5.17 26.59 12.76
N ALA A 27 -4.20 27.41 12.36
CA ALA A 27 -3.29 27.08 11.27
C ALA A 27 -2.45 25.83 11.58
N HIS A 28 -1.94 25.72 12.82
CA HIS A 28 -1.24 24.51 13.27
C HIS A 28 -2.18 23.30 13.26
N GLU A 29 -3.38 23.41 13.84
CA GLU A 29 -4.37 22.33 13.87
C GLU A 29 -4.75 21.86 12.46
N ILE A 30 -4.95 22.77 11.51
CA ILE A 30 -5.23 22.43 10.11
C ILE A 30 -4.02 21.74 9.46
N ALA A 31 -2.81 22.22 9.73
CA ALA A 31 -1.59 21.60 9.24
C ALA A 31 -1.41 20.18 9.80
N THR A 32 -1.70 19.96 11.09
CA THR A 32 -1.59 18.63 11.72
C THR A 32 -2.82 17.73 11.50
N MET A 33 -3.97 18.28 11.11
CA MET A 33 -5.22 17.52 10.92
C MET A 33 -5.03 16.42 9.88
N SER A 34 -4.29 16.69 8.80
CA SER A 34 -4.00 15.69 7.76
C SER A 34 -3.18 14.52 8.30
N GLU A 35 -2.20 14.79 9.17
CA GLU A 35 -1.36 13.76 9.78
C GLU A 35 -2.14 12.96 10.83
N ARG A 36 -2.95 13.64 11.65
CA ARG A 36 -3.83 13.01 12.63
C ARG A 36 -4.84 12.08 11.97
N HIS A 37 -5.51 12.52 10.91
CA HIS A 37 -6.43 11.66 10.15
C HIS A 37 -5.71 10.45 9.55
N ALA A 38 -4.52 10.64 8.96
CA ALA A 38 -3.75 9.52 8.40
C ALA A 38 -3.37 8.52 9.50
N GLN A 39 -2.98 9.01 10.69
CA GLN A 39 -2.66 8.17 11.84
C GLN A 39 -3.88 7.44 12.39
N GLU A 40 -5.05 8.09 12.46
CA GLU A 40 -6.31 7.48 12.90
C GLU A 40 -6.77 6.38 11.95
N LEU A 41 -6.70 6.62 10.63
CA LEU A 41 -6.99 5.59 9.63
C LEU A 41 -6.04 4.38 9.76
N ALA A 42 -4.74 4.64 9.95
CA ALA A 42 -3.75 3.58 10.16
C ALA A 42 -4.04 2.77 11.44
N LYS A 43 -4.41 3.45 12.54
CA LYS A 43 -4.81 2.80 13.79
C LYS A 43 -6.06 1.94 13.61
N GLY A 44 -7.08 2.45 12.94
CA GLY A 44 -8.30 1.69 12.63
C GLY A 44 -8.01 0.42 11.83
N GLN A 45 -7.12 0.50 10.83
CA GLN A 45 -6.70 -0.69 10.07
C GLN A 45 -5.97 -1.70 10.96
N ILE A 46 -5.09 -1.26 11.86
CA ILE A 46 -4.38 -2.14 12.80
C ILE A 46 -5.34 -2.84 13.76
N GLU A 47 -6.35 -2.12 14.28
CA GLU A 47 -7.36 -2.68 15.17
C GLU A 47 -8.19 -3.76 14.48
N ILE A 48 -8.64 -3.49 13.25
CA ILE A 48 -9.34 -4.49 12.43
C ILE A 48 -8.44 -5.71 12.21
N ASN A 49 -7.19 -5.51 11.80
CA ASN A 49 -6.25 -6.62 11.56
C ASN A 49 -6.04 -7.47 12.82
N LYS A 50 -5.95 -6.83 14.00
CA LYS A 50 -5.79 -7.52 15.28
C LYS A 50 -7.06 -8.31 15.65
N ALA A 51 -8.24 -7.73 15.43
CA ALA A 51 -9.51 -8.40 15.66
C ALA A 51 -9.70 -9.61 14.71
N GLU A 52 -9.37 -9.45 13.42
CA GLU A 52 -9.36 -10.53 12.43
C GLU A 52 -8.40 -11.65 12.86
N ALA A 53 -7.18 -11.30 13.24
CA ALA A 53 -6.16 -12.26 13.67
C ALA A 53 -6.53 -13.00 14.96
N ALA A 54 -7.28 -12.37 15.87
CA ALA A 54 -7.77 -12.98 17.10
C ALA A 54 -9.07 -13.80 16.91
N HIS A 55 -9.64 -13.81 15.70
CA HIS A 55 -10.89 -14.47 15.43
C HIS A 55 -10.76 -16.01 15.51
N LYS A 56 -11.76 -16.68 16.08
CA LYS A 56 -11.74 -18.15 16.27
C LYS A 56 -11.74 -18.96 14.97
N SER A 57 -12.30 -18.39 13.89
CA SER A 57 -12.28 -19.03 12.57
C SER A 57 -10.93 -18.86 11.90
N MET A 58 -10.27 -19.98 11.57
CA MET A 58 -9.03 -20.03 10.80
C MET A 58 -9.15 -19.34 9.44
N PHE A 59 -10.33 -19.31 8.84
CA PHE A 59 -10.56 -18.62 7.57
C PHE A 59 -10.46 -17.10 7.74
N VAL A 60 -10.96 -16.55 8.86
CA VAL A 60 -10.93 -15.12 9.15
C VAL A 60 -9.57 -14.67 9.69
N ALA A 61 -8.95 -15.46 10.57
CA ALA A 61 -7.62 -15.14 11.08
C ALA A 61 -6.50 -15.40 10.06
N GLY A 62 -6.72 -16.37 9.17
CA GLY A 62 -5.69 -16.88 8.28
C GLY A 62 -5.66 -16.28 6.87
N TRP A 63 -6.67 -15.50 6.45
CA TRP A 63 -6.71 -15.00 5.07
C TRP A 63 -5.51 -14.10 4.73
N ARG A 64 -5.11 -13.19 5.63
CA ARG A 64 -3.94 -12.30 5.44
C ARG A 64 -2.64 -13.11 5.35
N PRO A 65 -2.32 -14.01 6.31
CA PRO A 65 -1.19 -14.93 6.16
C PRO A 65 -1.25 -15.73 4.87
N PHE A 66 -2.40 -16.31 4.51
CA PHE A 66 -2.54 -17.14 3.32
C PHE A 66 -2.14 -16.39 2.05
N VAL A 67 -2.70 -15.20 1.83
CA VAL A 67 -2.35 -14.39 0.65
C VAL A 67 -0.86 -13.99 0.70
N GLY A 68 -0.35 -13.61 1.89
CA GLY A 68 1.08 -13.33 2.09
C GLY A 68 1.99 -14.50 1.71
N TRP A 69 1.67 -15.72 2.15
CA TRP A 69 2.41 -16.93 1.81
C TRP A 69 2.33 -17.26 0.32
N THR A 70 1.15 -17.11 -0.31
CA THR A 70 1.03 -17.33 -1.77
C THR A 70 1.89 -16.35 -2.57
N CYS A 71 1.92 -15.07 -2.19
CA CYS A 71 2.81 -14.08 -2.80
C CYS A 71 4.29 -14.42 -2.53
N GLY A 72 4.63 -14.83 -1.30
CA GLY A 72 5.99 -15.23 -0.94
C GLY A 72 6.49 -16.44 -1.73
N VAL A 73 5.66 -17.48 -1.89
CA VAL A 73 5.99 -18.67 -2.69
C VAL A 73 6.18 -18.31 -4.16
N ALA A 74 5.33 -17.45 -4.72
CA ALA A 74 5.47 -17.03 -6.11
C ALA A 74 6.74 -16.21 -6.35
N LEU A 75 7.09 -15.31 -5.42
CA LEU A 75 8.37 -14.56 -5.48
C LEU A 75 9.58 -15.48 -5.31
N ALA A 76 9.51 -16.44 -4.38
CA ALA A 76 10.57 -17.43 -4.17
C ALA A 76 10.78 -18.30 -5.42
N TRP A 77 9.69 -18.74 -6.07
CA TRP A 77 9.79 -19.44 -7.34
C TRP A 77 10.43 -18.56 -8.40
N HIS A 78 9.96 -17.33 -8.58
CA HIS A 78 10.45 -16.45 -9.65
C HIS A 78 11.93 -16.09 -9.50
N PHE A 79 12.38 -15.71 -8.30
CA PHE A 79 13.74 -15.23 -8.08
C PHE A 79 14.76 -16.30 -7.72
N VAL A 80 14.33 -17.44 -7.17
CA VAL A 80 15.24 -18.48 -6.69
C VAL A 80 14.96 -19.81 -7.37
N GLY A 81 13.70 -20.26 -7.39
CA GLY A 81 13.31 -21.54 -7.96
C GLY A 81 13.58 -21.63 -9.47
N GLN A 82 13.20 -20.62 -10.24
CA GLN A 82 13.33 -20.59 -11.69
C GLN A 82 14.81 -20.54 -12.12
N PRO A 83 15.69 -19.68 -11.58
CA PRO A 83 17.12 -19.72 -11.92
C PRO A 83 17.81 -21.05 -11.57
N ILE A 84 17.48 -21.63 -10.41
CA ILE A 84 18.03 -22.94 -10.01
C ILE A 84 17.52 -24.04 -10.95
N ALA A 85 16.23 -24.03 -11.30
CA ALA A 85 15.67 -24.99 -12.25
C ALA A 85 16.33 -24.89 -13.62
N VAL A 86 16.50 -23.67 -14.15
CA VAL A 86 17.23 -23.43 -15.41
C VAL A 86 18.67 -23.93 -15.33
N PHE A 87 19.37 -23.65 -14.25
CA PHE A 87 20.73 -24.14 -14.02
C PHE A 87 20.81 -25.67 -14.04
N VAL A 88 19.93 -26.36 -13.29
CA VAL A 88 19.90 -27.83 -13.21
C VAL A 88 19.55 -28.45 -14.57
N ILE A 89 18.56 -27.91 -15.27
CA ILE A 89 18.14 -28.42 -16.58
C ILE A 89 19.27 -28.26 -17.62
N THR A 90 19.92 -27.09 -17.63
CA THR A 90 21.05 -26.81 -18.52
C THR A 90 22.23 -27.72 -18.20
N PHE A 91 22.53 -27.93 -16.92
CA PHE A 91 23.58 -28.84 -16.46
C PHE A 91 23.29 -30.30 -16.82
N ALA A 92 22.04 -30.74 -16.74
CA ALA A 92 21.62 -32.09 -17.08
C ALA A 92 21.51 -32.35 -18.59
N GLY A 93 21.65 -31.31 -19.43
CA GLY A 93 21.60 -31.42 -20.89
C GLY A 93 20.21 -31.82 -21.42
N VAL A 94 19.15 -31.57 -20.65
CA VAL A 94 17.77 -31.90 -21.01
C VAL A 94 17.10 -30.65 -21.58
N ASP A 95 16.27 -30.81 -22.62
CA ASP A 95 15.46 -29.69 -23.11
C ASP A 95 14.42 -29.29 -22.06
N ALA A 96 14.46 -28.02 -21.66
CA ALA A 96 13.56 -27.49 -20.66
C ALA A 96 12.14 -27.35 -21.24
N PRO A 97 11.10 -27.96 -20.63
CA PRO A 97 9.74 -27.51 -20.89
C PRO A 97 9.58 -26.06 -20.40
N PRO A 98 8.63 -25.29 -20.97
CA PRO A 98 8.40 -23.92 -20.54
C PRO A 98 8.11 -23.87 -19.03
N LEU A 99 9.00 -23.23 -18.28
CA LEU A 99 8.85 -23.08 -16.84
C LEU A 99 7.66 -22.17 -16.54
N PRO A 100 6.89 -22.43 -15.46
CA PRO A 100 5.79 -21.58 -15.08
C PRO A 100 6.28 -20.15 -14.79
N VAL A 101 5.70 -19.19 -15.51
CA VAL A 101 5.94 -17.76 -15.36
C VAL A 101 4.73 -17.13 -14.68
N PHE A 102 4.98 -16.28 -13.68
CA PHE A 102 3.94 -15.53 -12.99
C PHE A 102 3.88 -14.09 -13.51
N GLU A 103 2.67 -13.56 -13.64
CA GLU A 103 2.43 -12.15 -13.96
C GLU A 103 2.81 -11.27 -12.76
N MET A 104 4.02 -10.70 -12.82
CA MET A 104 4.59 -9.89 -11.73
C MET A 104 3.73 -8.66 -11.41
N GLU A 105 3.07 -8.07 -12.40
CA GLU A 105 2.20 -6.91 -12.17
C GLU A 105 1.00 -7.25 -11.27
N SER A 106 0.36 -8.39 -11.53
CA SER A 106 -0.75 -8.86 -10.70
C SER A 106 -0.27 -9.17 -9.28
N LEU A 107 0.91 -9.78 -9.15
CA LEU A 107 1.50 -10.15 -7.86
C LEU A 107 1.85 -8.92 -7.00
N LEU A 108 2.50 -7.93 -7.62
CA LEU A 108 2.83 -6.66 -6.98
C LEU A 108 1.57 -5.88 -6.60
N THR A 109 0.52 -5.93 -7.43
CA THR A 109 -0.76 -5.27 -7.13
C THR A 109 -1.41 -5.85 -5.87
N VAL A 110 -1.45 -7.19 -5.76
CA VAL A 110 -1.98 -7.86 -4.57
C VAL A 110 -1.13 -7.58 -3.34
N LEU A 111 0.20 -7.66 -3.46
CA LEU A 111 1.14 -7.38 -2.37
C LEU A 111 1.00 -5.93 -1.87
N LEU A 112 1.04 -4.94 -2.77
CA LEU A 112 0.86 -3.53 -2.44
C LEU A 112 -0.52 -3.24 -1.85
N GLY A 113 -1.55 -3.93 -2.34
CA GLY A 113 -2.90 -3.88 -1.76
C GLY A 113 -2.92 -4.32 -0.30
N MET A 114 -2.24 -5.43 0.02
CA MET A 114 -2.15 -5.93 1.40
C MET A 114 -1.33 -5.03 2.33
N LEU A 115 -0.30 -4.37 1.80
CA LEU A 115 0.52 -3.40 2.55
C LEU A 115 -0.19 -2.06 2.78
N GLY A 116 -1.41 -1.89 2.27
CA GLY A 116 -2.15 -0.62 2.34
C GLY A 116 -1.59 0.46 1.40
N LEU A 117 -0.68 0.07 0.50
CA LEU A 117 -0.03 0.96 -0.47
C LEU A 117 -0.77 1.02 -1.81
N GLY A 118 -1.89 0.31 -1.97
CA GLY A 118 -2.71 0.31 -3.18
C GLY A 118 -3.22 1.69 -3.61
N GLY A 119 -3.31 2.64 -2.67
CA GLY A 119 -3.67 4.04 -2.96
C GLY A 119 -2.62 4.83 -3.74
N LEU A 120 -1.34 4.44 -3.70
CA LEU A 120 -0.27 5.10 -4.46
C LEU A 120 -0.51 4.98 -5.97
N ARG A 121 -1.02 3.84 -6.43
CA ARG A 121 -1.36 3.62 -7.85
C ARG A 121 -2.54 4.46 -8.32
N THR A 122 -3.53 4.69 -7.44
CA THR A 122 -4.64 5.62 -7.73
C THR A 122 -4.15 7.06 -7.76
N PHE A 123 -3.26 7.44 -6.84
CA PHE A 123 -2.66 8.78 -6.81
C PHE A 123 -1.82 9.07 -8.05
N GLU A 124 -1.02 8.10 -8.51
CA GLU A 124 -0.25 8.19 -9.76
C GLU A 124 -1.15 8.36 -11.00
N LYS A 125 -2.28 7.62 -11.05
CA LYS A 125 -3.28 7.76 -12.12
C LYS A 125 -4.00 9.11 -12.09
N THR A 126 -4.41 9.59 -10.92
CA THR A 126 -5.06 10.89 -10.77
C THR A 126 -4.13 12.05 -11.13
N LYS A 127 -2.81 11.89 -10.93
CA LYS A 127 -1.82 12.88 -11.35
C LYS A 127 -1.42 12.80 -12.83
N GLN A 128 -2.01 11.91 -13.63
CA GLN A 128 -1.64 11.68 -15.04
C GLN A 128 -0.14 11.43 -15.26
N VAL A 129 0.58 10.93 -14.23
CA VAL A 129 2.02 10.63 -14.32
C VAL A 129 2.25 9.19 -14.80
N ALA A 130 1.21 8.36 -14.76
CA ALA A 130 1.22 7.07 -15.44
C ALA A 130 1.27 7.31 -16.95
N ARG A 131 2.50 7.26 -17.49
CA ARG A 131 2.79 7.37 -18.92
C ARG A 131 1.96 6.30 -19.64
N GLU A 132 1.00 6.75 -20.46
CA GLU A 132 0.27 5.88 -21.37
C GLU A 132 1.30 5.14 -22.25
N LYS A 133 1.20 3.82 -22.27
CA LYS A 133 1.86 2.98 -23.28
C LYS A 133 0.92 2.83 -24.46
#